data_AF-A0AAV4IZH6-F1
#
_entry.id   AF-A0AAV4IZH6-F1
#
_cell.length_a   1.000
_cell.length_b   1.000
_cell.length_c   1.000
_cell.angle_alpha   90.00
_cell.angle_beta   90.00
_cell.angle_gamma   90.00
#
_symmetry.space_group_name_H-M   'P 1'
#
loop_
_entity.id
_entity.type
_entity.pdbx_description
1 polymer ?
#
loop_
_entity_poly.entity_id
_entity_poly.type
_entity_poly.pdbx_seq_one_letter_code
_entity_poly.pdbx_strand_id
1 'polypeptide(L)'
;MGVQWYQRTALVLDSDNGVLRSALNQGKCLDVKGAGSGNGSNVHLWSCHGGEAQQVLVKAEQPATYRPLKSGGRCMDIAGGNMADGSNVLLWDCHNGDNQQWRYEPLTGLIHSKKDPGYCLDNRGMAYDGGEVTIWRCTDSDNLRFDWYGNTLRNRHDGNIAVTATSHENGADIRQATFDNIDTQKWR
;
A
#
# COMPACT_ATOMS: atom_id res chain seq x y z
N MET A 1 -7.75 -24.69 -13.94
CA MET A 1 -7.70 -24.01 -12.63
C MET A 1 -6.89 -22.74 -12.83
N GLY A 2 -7.57 -21.60 -12.88
CA GLY A 2 -6.92 -20.31 -13.18
C GLY A 2 -6.26 -19.76 -11.93
N VAL A 3 -4.95 -19.56 -11.98
CA VAL A 3 -4.22 -18.82 -10.96
C VAL A 3 -4.68 -17.37 -11.06
N GLN A 4 -5.55 -16.94 -10.15
CA GLN A 4 -5.82 -15.52 -9.95
C GLN A 4 -4.60 -14.92 -9.23
N TRP A 5 -3.76 -14.23 -9.99
CA TRP A 5 -2.64 -13.45 -9.47
C TRP A 5 -3.20 -12.23 -8.75
N TYR A 6 -3.34 -12.32 -7.44
CA TYR A 6 -3.74 -11.20 -6.61
C TYR A 6 -2.57 -10.21 -6.51
N GLN A 7 -2.52 -9.26 -7.45
CA GLN A 7 -1.71 -8.05 -7.28
C GLN A 7 -2.30 -7.25 -6.11
N ARG A 8 -1.69 -7.32 -4.93
CA ARG A 8 -2.17 -6.62 -3.73
C ARG A 8 -1.06 -5.76 -3.20
N THR A 9 -1.23 -4.45 -3.31
CA THR A 9 -0.23 -3.50 -2.81
C THR A 9 -0.88 -2.36 -2.03
N ALA A 10 -0.15 -1.99 -0.98
CA ALA A 10 -0.47 -1.02 0.02
C ALA A 10 -0.67 0.40 -0.51
N LEU A 11 -1.29 1.21 0.33
CA LEU A 11 -1.47 2.63 0.12
C LEU A 11 -0.11 3.33 0.18
N VAL A 12 0.31 3.95 -0.91
CA VAL A 12 1.54 4.73 -0.99
C VAL A 12 1.27 6.16 -0.55
N LEU A 13 2.14 6.70 0.30
CA LEU A 13 2.07 8.09 0.73
C LEU A 13 2.59 9.02 -0.36
N ASP A 14 1.73 9.92 -0.82
CA ASP A 14 2.13 11.13 -1.51
C ASP A 14 2.66 12.12 -0.47
N SER A 15 3.99 12.24 -0.39
CA SER A 15 4.69 13.01 0.64
C SER A 15 4.48 14.51 0.54
N ASP A 16 4.00 15.01 -0.61
CA ASP A 16 3.91 16.44 -0.88
C ASP A 16 2.65 17.07 -0.25
N ASN A 17 1.62 16.25 -0.02
CA ASN A 17 0.29 16.70 0.44
C ASN A 17 -0.31 15.81 1.54
N GLY A 18 0.39 14.74 1.97
CA GLY A 18 -0.07 13.84 3.03
C GLY A 18 -1.22 12.94 2.60
N VAL A 19 -1.43 12.76 1.29
CA VAL A 19 -2.51 11.94 0.75
C VAL A 19 -2.03 10.49 0.60
N LEU A 20 -2.82 9.54 1.08
CA LEU A 20 -2.58 8.13 0.83
C LEU A 20 -3.26 7.71 -0.48
N ARG A 21 -2.48 7.21 -1.44
CA ARG A 21 -2.95 6.78 -2.75
C ARG A 21 -2.88 5.27 -2.88
N SER A 22 -3.79 4.67 -3.65
CA SER A 22 -3.62 3.26 -4.03
C SER A 22 -2.42 3.13 -4.95
N ALA A 23 -1.54 2.19 -4.63
CA ALA A 23 -0.41 1.87 -5.49
C ALA A 23 -0.82 1.09 -6.76
N LEU A 24 -2.06 0.62 -6.84
CA LEU A 24 -2.65 -0.01 -8.03
C LEU A 24 -3.32 1.01 -8.97
N ASN A 25 -3.71 2.18 -8.46
CA ASN A 25 -4.28 3.27 -9.23
C ASN A 25 -4.05 4.60 -8.49
N GLN A 26 -3.09 5.40 -8.96
CA GLN A 26 -2.71 6.66 -8.32
C GLN A 26 -3.81 7.74 -8.37
N GLY A 27 -4.87 7.53 -9.17
CA GLY A 27 -6.09 8.35 -9.17
C GLY A 27 -7.07 8.02 -8.05
N LYS A 28 -6.78 7.00 -7.22
CA LYS A 28 -7.59 6.63 -6.05
C LYS A 28 -6.87 6.93 -4.76
N CYS A 29 -7.55 7.65 -3.89
CA CYS A 29 -7.05 8.15 -2.62
C CYS A 29 -7.86 7.56 -1.47
N LEU A 30 -7.20 7.38 -0.33
CA LEU A 30 -7.86 7.09 0.94
C LEU A 30 -8.80 8.23 1.29
N ASP A 31 -10.05 7.90 1.60
CA ASP A 31 -11.12 8.88 1.75
C ASP A 31 -12.08 8.42 2.86
N VAL A 32 -12.79 9.37 3.47
CA VAL A 32 -13.86 9.08 4.42
C VAL A 32 -15.19 9.16 3.68
N LYS A 33 -15.90 8.04 3.61
CA LYS A 33 -17.11 7.89 2.80
C LYS A 33 -18.13 8.99 3.10
N GLY A 34 -18.50 9.75 2.06
CA GLY A 34 -19.46 10.84 2.14
C GLY A 34 -19.02 12.02 3.01
N ALA A 35 -17.71 12.17 3.26
CA ALA A 35 -17.15 13.11 4.24
C ALA A 35 -17.77 12.97 5.64
N GLY A 36 -18.14 11.73 6.02
CA GLY A 36 -18.74 11.43 7.31
C GLY A 36 -17.84 11.87 8.47
N SER A 37 -18.41 12.58 9.44
CA SER A 37 -17.69 13.10 10.60
C SER A 37 -18.08 12.41 11.90
N GLY A 38 -18.82 11.30 11.87
CA GLY A 38 -19.28 10.57 13.05
C GLY A 38 -18.48 9.29 13.31
N ASN A 39 -18.65 8.70 14.50
CA ASN A 39 -18.13 7.36 14.79
C ASN A 39 -18.78 6.34 13.85
N GLY A 40 -17.94 5.46 13.29
CA GLY A 40 -18.36 4.49 12.29
C GLY A 40 -18.35 5.04 10.85
N SER A 41 -17.92 6.29 10.62
CA SER A 41 -17.71 6.78 9.26
C SER A 41 -16.65 5.92 8.57
N ASN A 42 -17.01 5.30 7.46
CA ASN A 42 -16.18 4.29 6.84
C ASN A 42 -15.00 4.88 6.07
N VAL A 43 -13.85 4.22 6.13
CA VAL A 43 -12.69 4.55 5.29
C VAL A 43 -12.77 3.72 4.00
N HIS A 44 -12.58 4.36 2.85
CA HIS A 44 -12.65 3.71 1.53
C HIS A 44 -11.65 4.34 0.55
N LEU A 45 -11.60 3.82 -0.67
CA LEU A 45 -10.95 4.46 -1.79
C LEU A 45 -11.95 5.30 -2.59
N TRP A 46 -11.52 6.50 -2.96
CA TRP A 46 -12.29 7.39 -3.83
C TRP A 46 -11.38 8.17 -4.77
N SER A 47 -11.95 8.65 -5.86
CA SER A 47 -11.29 9.54 -6.80
C SER A 47 -10.63 10.69 -6.05
N CYS A 48 -9.33 10.88 -6.27
CA CYS A 48 -8.59 11.94 -5.62
C CYS A 48 -9.19 13.31 -5.99
N HIS A 49 -9.58 14.09 -4.98
CA HIS A 49 -10.18 15.42 -5.13
C HIS A 49 -9.57 16.48 -4.20
N GLY A 50 -8.73 16.08 -3.24
CA GLY A 50 -7.96 16.99 -2.39
C GLY A 50 -8.73 17.59 -1.20
N GLY A 51 -10.01 17.24 -1.02
CA GLY A 51 -10.81 17.66 0.11
C GLY A 51 -10.31 17.08 1.45
N GLU A 52 -10.77 17.68 2.56
CA GLU A 52 -10.32 17.32 3.92
C GLU A 52 -10.52 15.84 4.28
N ALA A 53 -11.53 15.19 3.68
CA ALA A 53 -11.78 13.75 3.85
C ALA A 53 -10.65 12.85 3.33
N GLN A 54 -9.75 13.37 2.49
CA GLN A 54 -8.58 12.67 1.94
C GLN A 54 -7.26 13.03 2.64
N GLN A 55 -7.31 14.03 3.53
CA GLN A 55 -6.15 14.53 4.25
C GLN A 55 -6.00 13.76 5.55
N VAL A 56 -5.50 12.54 5.46
CA VAL A 56 -5.06 11.79 6.65
C VAL A 56 -3.61 12.21 6.91
N LEU A 57 -3.33 12.89 8.02
CA LEU A 57 -1.99 13.39 8.34
C LEU A 57 -0.99 12.24 8.60
N VAL A 58 -0.48 11.64 7.52
CA VAL A 58 0.64 10.70 7.54
C VAL A 58 1.89 11.49 7.22
N LYS A 59 2.88 11.51 8.11
CA LYS A 59 4.22 12.02 7.80
C LYS A 59 5.16 10.85 7.52
N ALA A 60 6.04 10.98 6.54
CA ALA A 60 7.23 10.13 6.52
C ALA A 60 8.18 10.66 7.61
N GLU A 61 8.40 9.88 8.68
CA GLU A 61 9.34 10.21 9.75
C GLU A 61 10.45 9.16 9.82
N GLN A 62 11.65 9.59 10.20
CA GLN A 62 12.80 8.72 10.42
C GLN A 62 13.41 9.04 11.81
N PRO A 63 13.42 8.07 12.76
CA PRO A 63 12.87 6.72 12.64
C PRO A 63 11.34 6.72 12.54
N ALA A 64 10.76 5.75 11.83
CA ALA A 64 9.32 5.62 11.71
C ALA A 64 8.69 5.29 13.08
N THR A 65 7.73 6.10 13.53
CA THR A 65 7.03 5.92 14.81
C THR A 65 5.55 5.58 14.61
N TYR A 66 4.97 4.88 15.59
CA TYR A 66 3.53 4.66 15.64
C TYR A 66 2.82 5.91 16.16
N ARG A 67 1.73 6.29 15.50
CA ARG A 67 0.90 7.43 15.89
C ARG A 67 -0.54 7.30 15.40
N PRO A 68 -1.48 8.09 15.95
CA PRO A 68 -2.81 8.15 15.37
C PRO A 68 -2.80 8.84 14.00
N LEU A 69 -3.48 8.21 13.05
CA LEU A 69 -3.87 8.83 11.79
C LEU A 69 -5.25 9.44 11.95
N LYS A 70 -5.40 10.73 11.63
CA LYS A 70 -6.60 11.49 11.96
C LYS A 70 -7.25 12.12 10.74
N SER A 71 -8.59 12.16 10.76
CA SER A 71 -9.42 12.95 9.85
C SER A 71 -10.62 13.49 10.64
N GLY A 72 -10.97 14.76 10.47
CA GLY A 72 -12.11 15.39 11.15
C GLY A 72 -12.08 15.28 12.69
N GLY A 73 -10.89 15.28 13.29
CA GLY A 73 -10.70 15.14 14.75
C GLY A 73 -10.83 13.71 15.30
N ARG A 74 -11.10 12.72 14.45
CA ARG A 74 -11.21 11.30 14.82
C ARG A 74 -10.02 10.49 14.33
N CYS A 75 -9.82 9.33 14.94
CA CYS A 75 -8.72 8.43 14.66
C CYS A 75 -9.19 7.30 13.73
N MET A 76 -8.32 6.93 12.79
CA MET A 76 -8.48 5.72 11.99
C MET A 76 -8.33 4.51 12.89
N ASP A 77 -9.38 3.70 12.96
CA ASP A 77 -9.59 2.65 13.96
C ASP A 77 -9.94 1.33 13.26
N ILE A 78 -9.28 0.25 13.68
CA ILE A 78 -9.68 -1.12 13.29
C ILE A 78 -10.93 -1.47 14.09
N ALA A 79 -12.07 -1.66 13.40
CA ALA A 79 -13.37 -1.82 14.02
C ALA A 79 -13.38 -2.89 15.15
N GLY A 80 -13.68 -2.46 16.38
CA GLY A 80 -13.69 -3.32 17.57
C GLY A 80 -12.31 -3.84 17.99
N GLY A 81 -11.24 -3.38 17.34
CA GLY A 81 -9.88 -3.89 17.49
C GLY A 81 -9.71 -5.33 17.01
N ASN A 82 -10.56 -5.82 16.11
CA ASN A 82 -10.52 -7.19 15.62
C ASN A 82 -9.32 -7.38 14.67
N MET A 83 -8.39 -8.27 15.04
CA MET A 83 -7.18 -8.56 14.24
C MET A 83 -7.36 -9.80 13.36
N ALA A 84 -8.23 -9.68 12.36
CA ALA A 84 -8.45 -10.72 11.36
C ALA A 84 -8.40 -10.12 9.95
N ASP A 85 -7.97 -10.92 8.97
CA ASP A 85 -7.96 -10.53 7.56
C ASP A 85 -9.34 -10.02 7.11
N GLY A 86 -9.36 -8.83 6.49
CA GLY A 86 -10.56 -8.16 6.06
C GLY A 86 -11.30 -7.39 7.16
N SER A 87 -10.76 -7.28 8.38
CA SER A 87 -11.38 -6.46 9.43
C SER A 87 -11.44 -4.99 8.98
N ASN A 88 -12.61 -4.38 9.14
CA ASN A 88 -12.89 -3.06 8.60
C ASN A 88 -12.09 -1.95 9.31
N VAL A 89 -11.79 -0.89 8.56
CA VAL A 89 -11.18 0.34 9.08
C VAL A 89 -12.17 1.51 8.95
N LEU A 90 -12.36 2.24 10.05
CA LEU A 90 -13.35 3.32 10.16
C LEU A 90 -12.80 4.48 10.99
N LEU A 91 -13.54 5.59 11.07
CA LEU A 91 -13.27 6.65 12.02
C LEU A 91 -13.95 6.38 13.36
N TRP A 92 -13.19 6.55 14.43
CA TRP A 92 -13.69 6.49 15.80
C TRP A 92 -13.05 7.57 16.67
N ASP A 93 -13.71 7.93 17.76
CA ASP A 93 -13.14 8.84 18.75
C ASP A 93 -11.77 8.35 19.22
N CYS A 94 -10.82 9.26 19.29
CA CYS A 94 -9.45 8.94 19.66
C CYS A 94 -9.38 8.51 21.13
N HIS A 95 -8.93 7.28 21.40
CA HIS A 95 -8.76 6.71 22.74
C HIS A 95 -7.35 6.19 23.00
N ASN A 96 -6.41 6.43 22.07
CA ASN A 96 -5.01 6.01 22.14
C ASN A 96 -4.77 4.49 22.20
N GLY A 97 -5.79 3.66 22.02
CA GLY A 97 -5.64 2.22 21.91
C GLY A 97 -4.77 1.83 20.71
N ASP A 98 -4.10 0.69 20.80
CA ASP A 98 -3.15 0.24 19.77
C ASP A 98 -3.81 -0.03 18.40
N ASN A 99 -5.13 -0.26 18.36
CA ASN A 99 -5.91 -0.36 17.12
C ASN A 99 -6.14 0.99 16.40
N GLN A 100 -5.68 2.10 16.98
CA GLN A 100 -5.70 3.44 16.38
C GLN A 100 -4.30 3.96 16.03
N GLN A 101 -3.27 3.15 16.24
CA GLN A 101 -1.89 3.56 16.10
C GLN A 101 -1.29 2.89 14.86
N TRP A 102 -0.78 3.71 13.95
CA TRP A 102 -0.29 3.27 12.66
C TRP A 102 1.13 3.78 12.42
N ARG A 103 1.94 2.99 11.71
CA ARG A 103 3.31 3.35 11.33
C ARG A 103 3.47 3.16 9.83
N TYR A 104 3.81 4.25 9.14
CA TYR A 104 4.25 4.19 7.75
C TYR A 104 5.71 3.70 7.69
N GLU A 105 5.99 2.69 6.89
CA GLU A 105 7.33 2.17 6.61
C GLU A 105 7.80 2.69 5.25
N PRO A 106 8.70 3.69 5.18
CA PRO A 106 9.03 4.35 3.91
C PRO A 106 9.74 3.45 2.88
N LEU A 107 10.40 2.38 3.32
CA LEU A 107 11.10 1.45 2.43
C LEU A 107 10.13 0.59 1.60
N THR A 108 9.03 0.15 2.21
CA THR A 108 8.04 -0.75 1.60
C THR A 108 6.77 -0.02 1.17
N GLY A 109 6.53 1.16 1.74
CA GLY A 109 5.27 1.90 1.58
C GLY A 109 4.12 1.32 2.39
N LEU A 110 4.36 0.31 3.23
CA LEU A 110 3.34 -0.31 4.07
C LEU A 110 2.92 0.60 5.24
N ILE A 111 1.68 0.48 5.68
CA ILE A 111 1.16 1.11 6.90
C ILE A 111 0.77 0.02 7.88
N HIS A 112 1.59 -0.16 8.92
CA HIS A 112 1.44 -1.21 9.92
C HIS A 112 0.52 -0.77 11.05
N SER A 113 -0.27 -1.71 11.57
CA SER A 113 -0.98 -1.56 12.84
C SER A 113 -0.01 -1.75 14.01
N LYS A 114 -0.15 -0.94 15.07
CA LYS A 114 0.60 -1.15 16.31
C LYS A 114 0.10 -2.38 17.08
N LYS A 115 -1.20 -2.70 16.99
CA LYS A 115 -1.83 -3.79 17.73
C LYS A 115 -1.28 -5.16 17.33
N ASP A 116 -1.00 -5.34 16.05
CA ASP A 116 -0.22 -6.46 15.52
C ASP A 116 0.53 -5.95 14.27
N PRO A 117 1.86 -5.76 14.36
CA PRO A 117 2.68 -5.26 13.24
C PRO A 117 2.69 -6.17 12.00
N GLY A 118 2.20 -7.41 12.11
CA GLY A 118 2.00 -8.31 10.98
C GLY A 118 0.75 -8.01 10.16
N TYR A 119 -0.07 -7.02 10.56
CA TYR A 119 -1.21 -6.52 9.80
C TYR A 119 -0.98 -5.12 9.25
N CYS A 120 -1.35 -4.93 7.99
CA CYS A 120 -1.18 -3.70 7.24
C CYS A 120 -2.53 -3.17 6.74
N LEU A 121 -2.61 -1.87 6.51
CA LEU A 121 -3.72 -1.23 5.82
C LEU A 121 -3.77 -1.72 4.36
N ASP A 122 -4.89 -2.29 3.95
CA ASP A 122 -5.04 -3.03 2.70
C ASP A 122 -6.36 -2.66 2.01
N ASN A 123 -6.31 -2.42 0.70
CA ASN A 123 -7.48 -2.08 -0.10
C ASN A 123 -8.10 -3.30 -0.81
N ARG A 124 -7.65 -4.52 -0.50
CA ARG A 124 -8.06 -5.80 -1.07
C ARG A 124 -7.92 -5.90 -2.59
N GLY A 125 -7.10 -5.05 -3.20
CA GLY A 125 -7.00 -4.90 -4.66
C GLY A 125 -8.16 -4.08 -5.28
N MET A 126 -9.03 -3.47 -4.48
CA MET A 126 -10.19 -2.70 -4.92
C MET A 126 -9.85 -1.26 -5.27
N ALA A 127 -9.02 -1.06 -6.30
CA ALA A 127 -8.57 0.27 -6.72
C ALA A 127 -9.59 1.04 -7.59
N TYR A 128 -10.83 1.18 -7.09
CA TYR A 128 -11.96 1.88 -7.72
C TYR A 128 -12.76 2.68 -6.67
N ASP A 129 -13.72 3.49 -7.12
CA ASP A 129 -14.55 4.31 -6.23
C ASP A 129 -15.46 3.46 -5.35
N GLY A 130 -15.34 3.63 -4.03
CA GLY A 130 -16.02 2.81 -3.03
C GLY A 130 -15.27 1.52 -2.69
N GLY A 131 -14.05 1.32 -3.19
CA GLY A 131 -13.20 0.20 -2.82
C GLY A 131 -12.93 0.17 -1.32
N GLU A 132 -13.07 -0.99 -0.69
CA GLU A 132 -12.95 -1.13 0.76
C GLU A 132 -11.50 -0.91 1.23
N VAL A 133 -11.37 -0.40 2.45
CA VAL A 133 -10.10 -0.36 3.17
C VAL A 133 -10.25 -1.15 4.46
N THR A 134 -9.37 -2.12 4.63
CA THR A 134 -9.39 -3.12 5.70
C THR A 134 -7.98 -3.31 6.24
N ILE A 135 -7.83 -4.20 7.21
CA ILE A 135 -6.51 -4.78 7.51
C ILE A 135 -6.38 -6.16 6.88
N TRP A 136 -5.17 -6.50 6.47
CA TRP A 136 -4.80 -7.85 6.07
C TRP A 136 -3.39 -8.15 6.56
N ARG A 137 -3.03 -9.43 6.69
CA ARG A 137 -1.62 -9.82 6.84
C ARG A 137 -0.75 -9.07 5.82
N CYS A 138 0.25 -8.36 6.32
CA CYS A 138 1.18 -7.59 5.51
C CYS A 138 1.74 -8.51 4.42
N THR A 139 1.38 -8.24 3.19
CA THR A 139 1.83 -8.99 2.02
C THR A 139 2.45 -7.97 1.08
N ASP A 140 3.76 -8.05 0.89
CA ASP A 140 4.43 -7.26 -0.14
C ASP A 140 4.30 -8.02 -1.46
N SER A 141 3.18 -7.83 -2.17
CA SER A 141 2.96 -8.52 -3.45
C SER A 141 3.72 -7.78 -4.56
N ASP A 142 5.02 -8.05 -4.60
CA ASP A 142 6.02 -7.39 -5.45
C ASP A 142 6.38 -8.15 -6.71
N ASN A 143 5.68 -9.24 -7.02
CA ASN A 143 6.03 -10.11 -8.14
C ASN A 143 5.94 -9.43 -9.53
N LEU A 144 5.52 -8.16 -9.60
CA LEU A 144 5.39 -7.36 -10.83
C LEU A 144 5.93 -5.92 -10.73
N ARG A 145 6.67 -5.57 -9.67
CA ARG A 145 7.33 -4.26 -9.57
C ARG A 145 8.84 -4.40 -9.73
N PHE A 146 9.42 -3.52 -10.55
CA PHE A 146 10.85 -3.52 -10.85
C PHE A 146 11.44 -2.13 -10.72
N ASP A 147 12.68 -2.06 -10.23
CA ASP A 147 13.48 -0.84 -10.14
C ASP A 147 14.68 -0.90 -11.09
N TRP A 148 15.10 0.25 -11.59
CA TRP A 148 16.30 0.39 -12.39
C TRP A 148 17.54 0.43 -11.50
N TYR A 149 18.48 -0.47 -11.74
CA TYR A 149 19.82 -0.48 -11.15
C TYR A 149 20.86 -0.40 -12.27
N GLY A 150 21.31 0.82 -12.57
CA GLY A 150 22.13 1.07 -13.76
C GLY A 150 21.33 0.72 -15.01
N ASN A 151 21.83 -0.24 -15.79
CA ASN A 151 21.15 -0.75 -16.99
C ASN A 151 20.41 -2.07 -16.75
N THR A 152 20.03 -2.39 -15.52
CA THR A 152 19.32 -3.64 -15.19
C THR A 152 17.97 -3.32 -14.55
N LEU A 153 16.92 -4.04 -14.94
CA LEU A 153 15.59 -3.93 -14.35
C LEU A 153 15.40 -5.09 -13.36
N ARG A 154 15.46 -4.81 -12.06
CA ARG A 154 15.43 -5.86 -11.01
C ARG A 154 14.16 -5.81 -10.20
N ASN A 155 13.71 -6.95 -9.73
CA ASN A 155 12.53 -7.04 -8.88
C ASN A 155 12.76 -6.20 -7.62
N ARG A 156 11.75 -5.41 -7.24
CA ARG A 156 11.84 -4.48 -6.11
C ARG A 156 12.01 -5.19 -4.76
N HIS A 157 11.44 -6.38 -4.60
CA HIS A 157 11.49 -7.16 -3.37
C HIS A 157 12.74 -8.02 -3.25
N ASP A 158 13.12 -8.67 -4.35
CA ASP A 158 14.32 -9.48 -4.42
C ASP A 158 15.22 -8.98 -5.54
N GLY A 159 16.18 -8.14 -5.17
CA GLY A 159 17.19 -7.61 -6.09
C GLY A 159 18.09 -8.70 -6.71
N ASN A 160 18.00 -9.96 -6.26
CA ASN A 160 18.62 -11.11 -6.92
C ASN A 160 17.76 -11.68 -8.05
N ILE A 161 16.62 -11.07 -8.39
CA ILE A 161 15.78 -11.46 -9.52
C ILE A 161 15.76 -10.30 -10.52
N ALA A 162 16.16 -10.57 -11.76
CA ALA A 162 16.18 -9.59 -12.85
C ALA A 162 15.23 -9.98 -13.98
N VAL A 163 14.74 -8.97 -14.71
CA VAL A 163 14.10 -9.19 -16.01
C VAL A 163 15.21 -9.55 -17.01
N THR A 164 15.02 -10.67 -17.70
CA THR A 164 16.00 -11.23 -18.64
C THR A 164 15.33 -11.64 -19.95
N ALA A 165 15.98 -11.36 -21.08
CA ALA A 165 15.64 -11.96 -22.35
C ALA A 165 16.27 -13.36 -22.46
N THR A 166 15.59 -14.30 -23.11
CA THR A 166 16.13 -15.64 -23.35
C THR A 166 17.25 -15.65 -24.40
N SER A 167 17.26 -14.69 -25.32
CA SER A 167 18.34 -14.42 -26.29
C SER A 167 18.28 -12.97 -26.79
N HIS A 168 19.19 -12.57 -27.68
CA HIS A 168 19.15 -11.28 -28.39
C HIS A 168 18.47 -11.36 -29.77
N GLU A 169 17.81 -12.48 -30.08
CA GLU A 169 17.14 -12.70 -31.36
C GLU A 169 15.72 -12.14 -31.36
N ASN A 170 15.21 -11.85 -32.56
CA ASN A 170 13.82 -11.42 -32.71
C ASN A 170 12.86 -12.52 -32.27
N GLY A 171 11.96 -12.20 -31.34
CA GLY A 171 11.00 -13.15 -30.77
C GLY A 171 11.48 -13.86 -29.50
N ALA A 172 12.61 -13.44 -28.92
CA ALA A 172 13.05 -13.96 -27.63
C ALA A 172 12.02 -13.71 -26.52
N ASP A 173 11.73 -14.74 -25.73
CA ASP A 173 10.87 -14.64 -24.56
C ASP A 173 11.54 -13.79 -23.47
N ILE A 174 10.73 -12.98 -22.78
CA ILE A 174 11.14 -12.22 -21.60
C ILE A 174 10.63 -12.92 -20.34
N ARG A 175 11.54 -13.18 -19.39
CA ARG A 175 11.22 -13.86 -18.14
C ARG A 175 11.95 -13.22 -16.96
N GLN A 176 11.62 -13.68 -15.76
CA GLN A 176 12.39 -13.40 -14.56
C GLN A 176 13.41 -14.52 -14.32
N ALA A 177 14.62 -14.18 -13.90
CA ALA A 177 15.65 -15.14 -13.53
C ALA A 177 16.57 -14.56 -12.44
N THR A 178 17.38 -15.42 -11.81
CA THR A 178 18.42 -14.97 -10.88
C THR A 178 19.34 -13.96 -11.56
N PHE A 179 19.58 -12.83 -10.90
CA PHE A 179 20.51 -11.81 -11.34
C PHE A 179 21.94 -12.32 -11.22
N ASP A 180 22.61 -12.39 -12.36
CA ASP A 180 23.99 -12.85 -12.52
C ASP A 180 24.79 -11.90 -13.45
N ASN A 181 24.23 -10.72 -13.73
CA ASN A 181 24.86 -9.61 -14.47
C ASN A 181 25.27 -9.95 -15.91
N ILE A 182 24.52 -10.86 -16.55
CA ILE A 182 24.71 -11.25 -17.95
C ILE A 182 24.12 -10.23 -18.92
N ASP A 183 24.53 -10.29 -20.19
CA ASP A 183 24.14 -9.30 -21.20
C ASP A 183 22.63 -9.29 -21.47
N THR A 184 21.96 -10.44 -21.39
CA THR A 184 20.50 -10.54 -21.57
C THR A 184 19.68 -9.95 -20.42
N GLN A 185 20.31 -9.53 -19.32
CA GLN A 185 19.70 -8.78 -18.22
C GLN A 185 19.91 -7.26 -18.33
N LYS A 186 20.62 -6.80 -19.37
CA LYS A 186 20.92 -5.39 -19.60
C LYS A 186 19.92 -4.79 -20.58
N TRP A 187 19.26 -3.73 -20.14
CA TRP A 187 18.22 -3.00 -20.87
C TRP A 187 18.69 -1.56 -21.07
N ARG A 188 18.37 -0.97 -22.21
CA ARG A 188 18.81 0.36 -22.64
C ARG A 188 17.62 1.24 -22.93
#